data_AF-A0A135W3W1-F1
#
_entry.id   AF-A0A135W3W1-F1
#
_cell.length_a   1.000
_cell.length_b   1.000
_cell.length_c   1.000
_cell.angle_alpha   90.00
_cell.angle_beta   90.00
_cell.angle_gamma   90.00
#
_symmetry.space_group_name_H-M   'P 1'
#
loop_
_entity.id
_entity.type
_entity.pdbx_description
1 polymer ?
#
loop_
_entity_poly.entity_id
_entity_poly.type
_entity_poly.pdbx_seq_one_letter_code
_entity_poly.pdbx_strand_id
1 'polypeptide(L)'
;MSTLTFAEKIAQAENFLPINGTDYIEFYVGNAKQAAHYYKTAFGFQSVAYAGPETGVRDRASYVLQQGKIRLVLTTGLKSDSPISEHVKKHGDGVKILALWVDDAYQAFEETTKRGGKPYLEPVTLTDDKGEVRMSGIYTYGETVHMFIERKNYTGAFMPGYEKMESDYNPEEAGLLYVDHCVGNVDWNRMIPTVEWYEKVMGFVNILSFDDKQINTEYSALMSKVMSNGNGYAKFPINEPAEGKKKSQVEEYLDFYEGEGVQHIAVATKDIIHTVTELKKRGVEFLSAPPEAYYDMVPERVGHIDEDIKKLQQLGILIDHDEEGYLLQIFTKPVEDRPTLFFEIIERHGAQSFGAGNFKALFEALEREQERRGNL
;
A
#
# COMPACT_ATOMS: atom_id res chain seq x y z
N MET A 1 -0.79 26.69 21.73
CA MET A 1 -0.15 25.40 22.07
C MET A 1 0.62 24.99 20.83
N SER A 2 1.91 24.67 20.93
CA SER A 2 2.66 24.21 19.75
C SER A 2 2.10 22.87 19.29
N THR A 3 1.80 22.74 18.01
CA THR A 3 1.49 21.46 17.37
C THR A 3 2.74 20.58 17.43
N LEU A 4 2.59 19.33 17.88
CA LEU A 4 3.68 18.36 17.93
C LEU A 4 4.17 18.03 16.51
N THR A 5 5.48 17.90 16.34
CA THR A 5 6.11 17.37 15.12
C THR A 5 5.72 15.91 14.88
N PHE A 6 5.95 15.41 13.65
CA PHE A 6 5.71 14.00 13.34
C PHE A 6 6.51 13.05 14.24
N ALA A 7 7.79 13.37 14.47
CA ALA A 7 8.65 12.57 15.34
C ALA A 7 8.15 12.53 16.79
N GLU A 8 7.69 13.68 17.32
CA GLU A 8 7.12 13.75 18.67
C GLU A 8 5.81 12.98 18.79
N LYS A 9 4.96 12.96 17.76
CA LYS A 9 3.75 12.14 17.76
C LYS A 9 4.09 10.66 17.71
N ILE A 10 4.98 10.23 16.80
CA ILE A 10 5.41 8.84 16.67
C ILE A 10 5.99 8.30 17.99
N ALA A 11 6.74 9.13 18.72
CA ALA A 11 7.30 8.77 20.02
C ALA A 11 6.25 8.47 21.11
N GLN A 12 4.98 8.82 20.90
CA GLN A 12 3.87 8.51 21.82
C GLN A 12 3.27 7.11 21.61
N ALA A 13 3.68 6.39 20.56
CA ALA A 13 3.19 5.05 20.29
C ALA A 13 3.55 4.07 21.41
N GLU A 14 2.64 3.13 21.69
CA GLU A 14 2.91 2.05 22.62
C GLU A 14 3.75 0.97 21.94
N ASN A 15 4.90 0.63 22.54
CA ASN A 15 5.85 -0.30 21.92
C ASN A 15 5.67 -1.77 22.35
N PHE A 16 4.43 -2.21 22.62
CA PHE A 16 4.17 -3.62 22.93
C PHE A 16 4.17 -4.52 21.69
N LEU A 17 4.09 -3.91 20.49
CA LEU A 17 4.12 -4.58 19.19
C LEU A 17 5.24 -3.96 18.33
N PRO A 18 6.52 -4.29 18.58
CA PRO A 18 7.61 -3.79 17.76
C PRO A 18 7.48 -4.33 16.33
N ILE A 19 7.34 -3.43 15.37
CA ILE A 19 7.26 -3.73 13.94
C ILE A 19 8.51 -3.19 13.26
N ASN A 20 9.23 -4.08 12.58
CA ASN A 20 10.48 -3.79 11.91
C ASN A 20 10.29 -3.28 10.47
N GLY A 21 9.05 -3.30 9.98
CA GLY A 21 8.63 -2.82 8.66
C GLY A 21 7.68 -3.81 7.96
N THR A 22 7.39 -3.54 6.69
CA THR A 22 6.62 -4.45 5.84
C THR A 22 7.47 -5.65 5.42
N ASP A 23 6.92 -6.86 5.58
CA ASP A 23 7.58 -8.11 5.20
C ASP A 23 7.23 -8.53 3.76
N TYR A 24 5.93 -8.55 3.44
CA TYR A 24 5.39 -8.70 2.09
C TYR A 24 3.96 -8.15 2.01
N ILE A 25 3.47 -7.95 0.79
CA ILE A 25 2.06 -7.69 0.51
C ILE A 25 1.55 -8.85 -0.34
N GLU A 26 0.49 -9.53 0.11
CA GLU A 26 -0.12 -10.62 -0.66
C GLU A 26 -1.43 -10.18 -1.31
N PHE A 27 -1.52 -10.50 -2.59
CA PHE A 27 -2.65 -10.25 -3.44
C PHE A 27 -3.33 -11.58 -3.70
N TYR A 28 -4.65 -11.58 -3.53
CA TYR A 28 -5.48 -12.66 -4.05
C TYR A 28 -5.96 -12.23 -5.42
N VAL A 29 -5.58 -13.02 -6.44
CA VAL A 29 -5.75 -12.68 -7.85
C VAL A 29 -6.34 -13.85 -8.62
N GLY A 30 -7.09 -13.55 -9.68
CA GLY A 30 -7.73 -14.56 -10.52
C GLY A 30 -6.73 -15.39 -11.33
N ASN A 31 -5.56 -14.83 -11.64
CA ASN A 31 -4.48 -15.56 -12.29
C ASN A 31 -3.10 -15.08 -11.83
N ALA A 32 -2.57 -15.73 -10.81
CA ALA A 32 -1.28 -15.39 -10.22
C ALA A 32 -0.10 -15.42 -11.21
N LYS A 33 -0.14 -16.30 -12.22
CA LYS A 33 0.91 -16.39 -13.24
C LYS A 33 0.93 -15.16 -14.13
N GLN A 34 -0.24 -14.69 -14.57
CA GLN A 34 -0.37 -13.49 -15.39
C GLN A 34 -0.10 -12.22 -14.58
N ALA A 35 -0.64 -12.12 -13.36
CA ALA A 35 -0.35 -11.00 -12.47
C ALA A 35 1.16 -10.89 -12.18
N ALA A 36 1.82 -12.02 -11.87
CA ALA A 36 3.26 -12.03 -11.67
C ALA A 36 4.03 -11.61 -12.92
N HIS A 37 3.57 -12.00 -14.12
CA HIS A 37 4.16 -11.52 -15.37
C HIS A 37 3.99 -10.01 -15.55
N TYR A 38 2.82 -9.45 -15.26
CA TYR A 38 2.57 -8.00 -15.34
C TYR A 38 3.48 -7.21 -14.38
N TYR A 39 3.48 -7.53 -13.08
CA TYR A 39 4.31 -6.81 -12.11
C TYR A 39 5.81 -7.00 -12.38
N LYS A 40 6.22 -8.17 -12.88
CA LYS A 40 7.60 -8.38 -13.34
C LYS A 40 7.94 -7.46 -14.51
N THR A 41 7.20 -7.57 -15.61
CA THR A 41 7.49 -6.89 -16.88
C THR A 41 7.31 -5.38 -16.77
N ALA A 42 6.18 -4.93 -16.22
CA ALA A 42 5.79 -3.52 -16.21
C ALA A 42 6.47 -2.74 -15.07
N PHE A 43 6.54 -3.32 -13.87
CA PHE A 43 7.11 -2.67 -12.70
C PHE A 43 8.58 -3.01 -12.44
N GLY A 44 9.17 -3.98 -13.14
CA GLY A 44 10.58 -4.35 -13.00
C GLY A 44 10.91 -5.25 -11.81
N PHE A 45 9.91 -5.92 -11.23
CA PHE A 45 10.13 -6.89 -10.17
C PHE A 45 10.85 -8.15 -10.66
N GLN A 46 11.58 -8.82 -9.76
CA GLN A 46 12.29 -10.05 -10.03
C GLN A 46 11.61 -11.26 -9.39
N SER A 47 11.66 -12.42 -10.05
CA SER A 47 11.15 -13.68 -9.50
C SER A 47 12.04 -14.14 -8.35
N VAL A 48 11.45 -14.52 -7.22
CA VAL A 48 12.19 -15.00 -6.03
C VAL A 48 11.84 -16.43 -5.71
N ALA A 49 10.55 -16.72 -5.53
CA ALA A 49 10.10 -18.02 -5.08
C ALA A 49 8.72 -18.36 -5.63
N TYR A 50 8.40 -19.65 -5.64
CA TYR A 50 7.14 -20.19 -6.10
C TYR A 50 6.64 -21.26 -5.14
N ALA A 51 5.34 -21.30 -4.90
CA ALA A 51 4.66 -22.43 -4.29
C ALA A 51 3.46 -22.84 -5.14
N GLY A 52 3.29 -24.13 -5.39
CA GLY A 52 2.17 -24.66 -6.16
C GLY A 52 2.20 -26.18 -6.26
N PRO A 53 1.42 -26.79 -7.17
CA PRO A 53 1.29 -28.24 -7.25
C PRO A 53 2.61 -28.97 -7.43
N GLU A 54 3.55 -28.35 -8.15
CA GLU A 54 4.91 -28.83 -8.40
C GLU A 54 5.77 -28.84 -7.13
N THR A 55 5.47 -27.96 -6.15
CA THR A 55 6.15 -27.89 -4.84
C THR A 55 5.34 -28.56 -3.72
N GLY A 56 4.28 -29.30 -4.07
CA GLY A 56 3.41 -30.02 -3.13
C GLY A 56 2.22 -29.23 -2.59
N VAL A 57 2.06 -27.95 -2.94
CA VAL A 57 0.91 -27.11 -2.55
C VAL A 57 -0.21 -27.27 -3.57
N ARG A 58 -1.28 -28.00 -3.22
CA ARG A 58 -2.30 -28.45 -4.19
C ARG A 58 -3.55 -27.59 -4.28
N ASP A 59 -3.77 -26.69 -3.32
CA ASP A 59 -4.96 -25.85 -3.22
C ASP A 59 -4.81 -24.47 -3.87
N ARG A 60 -3.57 -24.01 -4.04
CA ARG A 60 -3.23 -22.67 -4.57
C ARG A 60 -1.91 -22.66 -5.32
N ALA A 61 -1.68 -21.58 -6.06
CA ALA A 61 -0.37 -21.24 -6.61
C ALA A 61 -0.01 -19.81 -6.22
N SER A 62 1.22 -19.60 -5.73
CA SER A 62 1.72 -18.34 -5.19
C SER A 62 3.08 -18.00 -5.80
N TYR A 63 3.19 -16.81 -6.39
CA TYR A 63 4.43 -16.29 -6.99
C TYR A 63 4.97 -15.16 -6.11
N VAL A 64 6.22 -15.28 -5.69
CA VAL A 64 6.90 -14.24 -4.90
C VAL A 64 7.79 -13.43 -5.82
N LEU A 65 7.50 -12.13 -5.88
CA LEU A 65 8.27 -11.15 -6.63
C LEU A 65 8.94 -10.18 -5.67
N GLN A 66 10.13 -9.70 -6.02
CA GLN A 66 10.86 -8.72 -5.20
C GLN A 66 11.54 -7.64 -6.05
N GLN A 67 11.53 -6.41 -5.56
CA GLN A 67 12.35 -5.29 -6.04
C GLN A 67 12.77 -4.47 -4.83
N GLY A 68 14.08 -4.25 -4.65
CA GLY A 68 14.60 -3.72 -3.39
C GLY A 68 14.12 -4.55 -2.19
N LYS A 69 13.45 -3.90 -1.25
CA LYS A 69 12.82 -4.51 -0.06
C LYS A 69 11.33 -4.82 -0.24
N ILE A 70 10.74 -4.48 -1.38
CA ILE A 70 9.32 -4.73 -1.64
C ILE A 70 9.15 -6.18 -2.06
N ARG A 71 8.31 -6.93 -1.34
CA ARG A 71 7.91 -8.28 -1.74
C ARG A 71 6.41 -8.33 -2.02
N LEU A 72 6.07 -8.76 -3.22
CA LEU A 72 4.69 -9.05 -3.61
C LEU A 72 4.51 -10.56 -3.67
N VAL A 73 3.44 -11.06 -3.07
CA VAL A 73 3.00 -12.45 -3.20
C VAL A 73 1.70 -12.46 -4.00
N LEU A 74 1.70 -13.08 -5.16
CA LEU A 74 0.53 -13.13 -6.04
C LEU A 74 -0.04 -14.54 -5.94
N THR A 75 -1.23 -14.69 -5.38
CA THR A 75 -1.81 -15.98 -5.03
C THR A 75 -3.16 -16.21 -5.72
N THR A 76 -3.31 -17.36 -6.37
CA THR A 76 -4.57 -17.81 -6.98
C THR A 76 -5.02 -19.13 -6.36
N GLY A 77 -6.33 -19.28 -6.17
CA GLY A 77 -6.94 -20.58 -5.86
C GLY A 77 -6.87 -21.51 -7.08
N LEU A 78 -6.66 -22.81 -6.86
CA LEU A 78 -6.69 -23.85 -7.91
C LEU A 78 -8.01 -24.60 -7.97
N LYS A 79 -8.94 -24.28 -7.06
CA LYS A 79 -10.30 -24.83 -7.00
C LYS A 79 -11.27 -23.70 -6.73
N SER A 80 -12.48 -23.81 -7.28
CA SER A 80 -13.52 -22.78 -7.20
C SER A 80 -14.05 -22.55 -5.77
N ASP A 81 -13.96 -23.54 -4.90
CA ASP A 81 -14.37 -23.47 -3.49
C ASP A 81 -13.26 -22.92 -2.57
N SER A 82 -12.14 -22.47 -3.14
CA SER A 82 -11.05 -21.85 -2.37
C SER A 82 -11.48 -20.50 -1.79
N PRO A 83 -11.12 -20.18 -0.53
CA PRO A 83 -11.29 -18.84 0.02
C PRO A 83 -10.62 -17.74 -0.81
N ILE A 84 -9.55 -18.07 -1.55
CA ILE A 84 -8.89 -17.15 -2.49
C ILE A 84 -9.83 -16.82 -3.65
N SER A 85 -10.51 -17.83 -4.20
CA SER A 85 -11.45 -17.64 -5.31
C SER A 85 -12.71 -16.89 -4.89
N GLU A 86 -13.22 -17.10 -3.67
CA GLU A 86 -14.35 -16.32 -3.14
C GLU A 86 -13.96 -14.84 -2.90
N HIS A 87 -12.74 -14.57 -2.43
CA HIS A 87 -12.23 -13.20 -2.35
C HIS A 87 -12.18 -12.55 -3.74
N VAL A 88 -11.53 -13.20 -4.71
CA VAL A 88 -11.38 -12.65 -6.07
C VAL A 88 -12.73 -12.43 -6.75
N LYS A 89 -13.68 -13.35 -6.56
CA LYS A 89 -15.04 -13.21 -7.07
C LYS A 89 -15.71 -11.94 -6.57
N LYS A 90 -15.55 -11.64 -5.28
CA LYS A 90 -16.16 -10.47 -4.64
C LYS A 90 -15.39 -9.18 -4.98
N HIS A 91 -14.08 -9.20 -4.86
CA HIS A 91 -13.23 -8.00 -4.82
C HIS A 91 -12.52 -7.68 -6.14
N GLY A 92 -12.36 -8.65 -7.05
CA GLY A 92 -11.38 -8.55 -8.13
C GLY A 92 -9.97 -8.92 -7.63
N ASP A 93 -8.95 -8.43 -8.30
CA ASP A 93 -7.55 -8.70 -7.94
C ASP A 93 -7.11 -7.71 -6.85
N GLY A 94 -7.16 -8.11 -5.58
CA GLY A 94 -7.00 -7.20 -4.44
C GLY A 94 -5.91 -7.59 -3.45
N VAL A 95 -5.47 -6.64 -2.64
CA VAL A 95 -4.61 -6.92 -1.48
C VAL A 95 -5.42 -7.62 -0.40
N LYS A 96 -4.98 -8.81 -0.01
CA LYS A 96 -5.56 -9.57 1.11
C LYS A 96 -4.74 -9.42 2.38
N ILE A 97 -3.41 -9.43 2.27
CA ILE A 97 -2.50 -9.46 3.42
C ILE A 97 -1.49 -8.32 3.34
N LEU A 98 -1.40 -7.57 4.44
CA LEU A 98 -0.32 -6.65 4.75
C LEU A 98 0.55 -7.30 5.83
N ALA A 99 1.61 -8.00 5.40
CA ALA A 99 2.49 -8.72 6.32
C ALA A 99 3.54 -7.79 6.94
N LEU A 100 3.72 -7.92 8.25
CA LEU A 100 4.56 -7.08 9.08
C LEU A 100 5.66 -7.94 9.69
N TRP A 101 6.90 -7.49 9.53
CA TRP A 101 8.04 -8.14 10.14
C TRP A 101 8.09 -7.80 11.63
N VAL A 102 8.08 -8.83 12.46
CA VAL A 102 8.17 -8.73 13.93
C VAL A 102 9.28 -9.65 14.45
N ASP A 103 9.72 -9.40 15.69
CA ASP A 103 10.72 -10.23 16.36
C ASP A 103 10.13 -11.52 16.96
N ASP A 104 8.83 -11.50 17.29
CA ASP A 104 8.09 -12.63 17.85
C ASP A 104 6.63 -12.62 17.36
N ALA A 105 6.29 -13.56 16.48
CA ALA A 105 4.94 -13.65 15.91
C ALA A 105 3.90 -14.17 16.92
N TYR A 106 4.30 -14.94 17.93
CA TYR A 106 3.40 -15.48 18.94
C TYR A 106 3.00 -14.38 19.93
N GLN A 107 3.98 -13.61 20.40
CA GLN A 107 3.74 -12.45 21.24
C GLN A 107 2.89 -11.39 20.53
N ALA A 108 3.19 -11.10 19.26
CA ALA A 108 2.40 -10.16 18.46
C ALA A 108 0.92 -10.55 18.42
N PHE A 109 0.63 -11.85 18.25
CA PHE A 109 -0.73 -12.36 18.28
C PHE A 109 -1.39 -12.23 19.65
N GLU A 110 -0.70 -12.63 20.72
CA GLU A 110 -1.23 -12.53 22.09
C GLU A 110 -1.54 -11.07 22.46
N GLU A 111 -0.61 -10.15 22.20
CA GLU A 111 -0.75 -8.74 22.53
C GLU A 111 -1.90 -8.07 21.76
N THR A 112 -2.07 -8.40 20.48
CA THR A 112 -3.13 -7.82 19.66
C THR A 112 -4.50 -8.42 19.98
N THR A 113 -4.60 -9.74 20.13
CA THR A 113 -5.89 -10.41 20.41
C THR A 113 -6.43 -10.09 21.80
N LYS A 114 -5.57 -10.00 22.83
CA LYS A 114 -6.02 -9.59 24.18
C LYS A 114 -6.56 -8.14 24.23
N ARG A 115 -6.20 -7.31 23.23
CA ARG A 115 -6.70 -5.94 23.07
C ARG A 115 -7.91 -5.81 22.14
N GLY A 116 -8.40 -6.93 21.60
CA GLY A 116 -9.61 -6.99 20.78
C GLY A 116 -9.36 -7.21 19.29
N GLY A 117 -8.12 -7.49 18.88
CA GLY A 117 -7.83 -7.98 17.53
C GLY A 117 -8.54 -9.30 17.28
N LYS A 118 -9.25 -9.42 16.15
CA LYS A 118 -9.93 -10.66 15.77
C LYS A 118 -8.92 -11.62 15.12
N PRO A 119 -8.74 -12.84 15.64
CA PRO A 119 -7.83 -13.82 15.04
C PRO A 119 -8.13 -14.12 13.56
N TYR A 120 -7.08 -14.16 12.76
CA TYR A 120 -7.08 -14.70 11.40
C TYR A 120 -6.33 -16.04 11.34
N LEU A 121 -5.08 -16.04 11.84
CA LEU A 121 -4.22 -17.22 11.91
C LEU A 121 -3.66 -17.34 13.33
N GLU A 122 -4.04 -18.41 14.01
CA GLU A 122 -3.42 -18.81 15.28
C GLU A 122 -1.91 -19.05 15.08
N PRO A 123 -1.05 -18.72 16.07
CA PRO A 123 0.38 -18.84 15.93
C PRO A 123 0.84 -20.23 15.48
N VAL A 124 1.61 -20.25 14.40
CA VAL A 124 2.14 -21.47 13.78
C VAL A 124 3.61 -21.31 13.45
N THR A 125 4.35 -22.42 13.58
CA THR A 125 5.74 -22.54 13.13
C THR A 125 5.77 -23.43 11.90
N LEU A 126 6.28 -22.89 10.80
CA LEU A 126 6.56 -23.65 9.59
C LEU A 126 8.04 -24.02 9.57
N THR A 127 8.37 -25.24 9.13
CA THR A 127 9.74 -25.76 9.14
C THR A 127 10.04 -26.55 7.88
N ASP A 128 11.25 -26.38 7.35
CA ASP A 128 11.86 -27.22 6.31
C ASP A 128 13.37 -27.40 6.60
N ASP A 129 14.14 -27.86 5.61
CA ASP A 129 15.59 -28.06 5.72
C ASP A 129 16.41 -26.75 5.80
N LYS A 130 15.80 -25.58 5.58
CA LYS A 130 16.40 -24.24 5.64
C LYS A 130 16.09 -23.47 6.93
N GLY A 131 15.33 -24.07 7.84
CA GLY A 131 15.04 -23.54 9.18
C GLY A 131 13.55 -23.36 9.45
N GLU A 132 13.21 -22.32 10.23
CA GLU A 132 11.82 -22.06 10.64
C GLU A 132 11.37 -20.62 10.40
N VAL A 133 10.10 -20.48 10.03
CA VAL A 133 9.38 -19.19 10.01
C VAL A 133 8.19 -19.32 10.94
N ARG A 134 8.03 -18.37 11.86
CA ARG A 134 6.86 -18.28 12.72
C ARG A 134 5.93 -17.20 12.22
N MET A 135 4.64 -17.49 12.26
CA MET A 135 3.64 -16.55 11.79
C MET A 135 2.34 -16.65 12.57
N SER A 136 1.60 -15.56 12.55
CA SER A 136 0.26 -15.41 13.11
C SER A 136 -0.42 -14.24 12.40
N GLY A 137 -1.69 -13.99 12.66
CA GLY A 137 -2.33 -12.82 12.08
C GLY A 137 -3.70 -12.49 12.63
N ILE A 138 -4.12 -11.25 12.41
CA ILE A 138 -5.41 -10.70 12.81
C ILE A 138 -6.08 -9.98 11.64
N TYR A 139 -7.40 -9.92 11.66
CA TYR A 139 -8.15 -9.05 10.74
C TYR A 139 -8.03 -7.59 11.16
N THR A 140 -7.99 -6.69 10.18
CA THR A 140 -8.19 -5.24 10.34
C THR A 140 -9.52 -4.83 9.67
N TYR A 141 -9.57 -3.73 8.92
CA TYR A 141 -10.71 -3.30 8.13
C TYR A 141 -11.09 -4.28 7.01
N GLY A 142 -12.40 -4.41 6.79
CA GLY A 142 -13.00 -5.34 5.84
C GLY A 142 -12.57 -6.77 6.12
N GLU A 143 -11.93 -7.37 5.12
CA GLU A 143 -11.30 -8.68 5.25
C GLU A 143 -9.78 -8.65 5.10
N THR A 144 -9.18 -7.46 5.14
CA THR A 144 -7.73 -7.29 5.10
C THR A 144 -7.11 -7.87 6.36
N VAL A 145 -5.94 -8.48 6.22
CA VAL A 145 -5.23 -9.15 7.32
C VAL A 145 -3.89 -8.48 7.57
N HIS A 146 -3.58 -8.23 8.84
CA HIS A 146 -2.21 -8.04 9.28
C HIS A 146 -1.63 -9.39 9.70
N MET A 147 -0.67 -9.87 8.90
CA MET A 147 0.12 -11.06 9.23
C MET A 147 1.39 -10.64 9.95
N PHE A 148 1.73 -11.29 11.04
CA PHE A 148 2.99 -11.09 11.75
C PHE A 148 3.97 -12.18 11.35
N ILE A 149 5.15 -11.79 10.86
CA ILE A 149 6.15 -12.71 10.33
C ILE A 149 7.45 -12.56 11.10
N GLU A 150 7.91 -13.67 11.67
CA GLU A 150 9.19 -13.79 12.34
C GLU A 150 10.12 -14.69 11.52
N ARG A 151 11.21 -14.12 11.00
CA ARG A 151 12.10 -14.78 10.01
C ARG A 151 13.50 -15.11 10.51
N LYS A 152 13.81 -14.83 11.78
CA LYS A 152 15.19 -14.82 12.31
C LYS A 152 15.95 -16.15 12.13
N ASN A 153 15.25 -17.26 11.96
CA ASN A 153 15.79 -18.61 11.87
C ASN A 153 15.58 -19.27 10.49
N TYR A 154 15.37 -18.50 9.42
CA TYR A 154 15.14 -19.05 8.08
C TYR A 154 16.13 -18.55 7.03
N THR A 155 16.66 -19.45 6.21
CA THR A 155 17.66 -19.15 5.17
C THR A 155 17.23 -19.51 3.75
N GLY A 156 16.00 -20.00 3.57
CA GLY A 156 15.45 -20.34 2.26
C GLY A 156 15.05 -19.11 1.45
N ALA A 157 14.55 -19.35 0.23
CA ALA A 157 14.23 -18.28 -0.72
C ALA A 157 13.12 -17.34 -0.23
N PHE A 158 12.12 -17.88 0.47
CA PHE A 158 11.04 -17.09 1.06
C PHE A 158 10.56 -17.66 2.39
N MET A 159 9.82 -18.76 2.40
CA MET A 159 9.38 -19.47 3.62
C MET A 159 9.12 -20.95 3.29
N PRO A 160 8.98 -21.84 4.28
CA PRO A 160 8.72 -23.25 4.02
C PRO A 160 7.51 -23.48 3.11
N GLY A 161 7.66 -24.42 2.17
CA GLY A 161 6.68 -24.72 1.12
C GLY A 161 6.87 -23.92 -0.18
N TYR A 162 7.80 -22.97 -0.19
CA TYR A 162 8.22 -22.25 -1.40
C TYR A 162 9.58 -22.73 -1.88
N GLU A 163 9.72 -22.92 -3.19
CA GLU A 163 10.98 -23.21 -3.85
C GLU A 163 11.53 -21.96 -4.55
N LYS A 164 12.86 -21.87 -4.70
CA LYS A 164 13.49 -20.79 -5.45
C LYS A 164 13.00 -20.83 -6.90
N MET A 165 12.53 -19.69 -7.41
CA MET A 165 12.07 -19.58 -8.78
C MET A 165 13.09 -18.81 -9.62
N GLU A 166 13.70 -19.48 -10.59
CA GLU A 166 14.54 -18.85 -11.61
C GLU A 166 13.73 -18.63 -12.88
N SER A 167 14.04 -17.56 -13.62
CA SER A 167 13.32 -17.16 -14.82
C SER A 167 14.30 -16.67 -15.87
N ASP A 168 14.10 -17.08 -17.12
CA ASP A 168 14.96 -16.68 -18.25
C ASP A 168 14.71 -15.24 -18.71
N TYR A 169 13.55 -14.68 -18.36
CA TYR A 169 13.18 -13.30 -18.66
C TYR A 169 13.26 -12.47 -17.39
N ASN A 170 14.24 -11.55 -17.28
CA ASN A 170 14.40 -10.66 -16.14
C ASN A 170 14.55 -9.21 -16.66
N PRO A 171 13.48 -8.40 -16.62
CA PRO A 171 13.58 -7.00 -17.00
C PRO A 171 14.46 -6.25 -16.00
N GLU A 172 15.08 -5.14 -16.42
CA GLU A 172 15.81 -4.26 -15.50
C GLU A 172 14.88 -3.75 -14.39
N GLU A 173 15.39 -3.57 -13.18
CA GLU A 173 14.61 -2.95 -12.11
C GLU A 173 14.21 -1.52 -12.50
N ALA A 174 13.06 -1.04 -12.01
CA ALA A 174 12.57 0.32 -12.27
C ALA A 174 13.07 1.34 -11.21
N GLY A 175 13.81 0.87 -10.20
CA GLY A 175 14.31 1.71 -9.10
C GLY A 175 13.41 1.77 -7.87
N LEU A 176 12.46 0.84 -7.73
CA LEU A 176 11.58 0.77 -6.54
C LEU A 176 12.33 0.17 -5.35
N LEU A 177 12.21 0.80 -4.17
CA LEU A 177 13.08 0.51 -3.02
C LEU A 177 12.37 -0.20 -1.86
N TYR A 178 11.27 0.35 -1.36
CA TYR A 178 10.51 -0.18 -0.23
C TYR A 178 9.08 0.38 -0.24
N VAL A 179 8.18 -0.24 0.53
CA VAL A 179 6.83 0.27 0.73
C VAL A 179 6.89 1.46 1.70
N ASP A 180 6.47 2.65 1.25
CA ASP A 180 6.43 3.85 2.09
C ASP A 180 5.19 3.84 3.00
N HIS A 181 4.03 3.51 2.43
CA HIS A 181 2.76 3.37 3.15
C HIS A 181 1.72 2.60 2.32
N CYS A 182 0.67 2.09 2.99
CA CYS A 182 -0.50 1.48 2.33
C CYS A 182 -1.77 2.16 2.83
N VAL A 183 -2.69 2.49 1.94
CA VAL A 183 -3.90 3.25 2.29
C VAL A 183 -5.11 2.34 2.30
N GLY A 184 -5.88 2.39 3.40
CA GLY A 184 -7.14 1.66 3.56
C GLY A 184 -8.34 2.58 3.34
N ASN A 185 -9.26 2.19 2.47
CA ASN A 185 -10.58 2.82 2.37
C ASN A 185 -11.58 2.04 3.24
N VAL A 186 -12.28 2.76 4.11
CA VAL A 186 -13.30 2.21 5.01
C VAL A 186 -14.65 2.88 4.76
N ASP A 187 -15.73 2.22 5.16
CA ASP A 187 -17.10 2.68 4.90
C ASP A 187 -17.47 3.93 5.74
N TRP A 188 -18.63 4.51 5.47
CA TRP A 188 -19.15 5.67 6.20
C TRP A 188 -19.13 5.44 7.72
N ASN A 189 -18.58 6.42 8.45
CA ASN A 189 -18.44 6.40 9.91
C ASN A 189 -17.56 5.26 10.44
N ARG A 190 -16.65 4.72 9.60
CA ARG A 190 -15.73 3.65 9.99
C ARG A 190 -14.30 4.13 10.20
N MET A 191 -13.92 5.36 9.81
CA MET A 191 -12.57 5.88 10.02
C MET A 191 -12.23 5.97 11.50
N ILE A 192 -13.08 6.62 12.32
CA ILE A 192 -12.81 6.77 13.75
C ILE A 192 -12.74 5.41 14.47
N PRO A 193 -13.72 4.48 14.32
CA PRO A 193 -13.59 3.14 14.90
C PRO A 193 -12.34 2.39 14.44
N THR A 194 -11.93 2.54 13.17
CA THR A 194 -10.72 1.88 12.64
C THR A 194 -9.45 2.50 13.23
N VAL A 195 -9.39 3.83 13.37
CA VAL A 195 -8.27 4.54 14.00
C VAL A 195 -8.12 4.13 15.46
N GLU A 196 -9.22 4.14 16.23
CA GLU A 196 -9.23 3.69 17.63
C GLU A 196 -8.82 2.21 17.74
N TRP A 197 -9.17 1.39 16.74
CA TRP A 197 -8.72 0.00 16.66
C TRP A 197 -7.20 -0.08 16.47
N TYR A 198 -6.59 0.71 15.58
CA TYR A 198 -5.14 0.74 15.41
C TYR A 198 -4.40 1.21 16.66
N GLU A 199 -4.92 2.25 17.32
CA GLU A 199 -4.37 2.76 18.59
C GLU A 199 -4.41 1.68 19.67
N LYS A 200 -5.59 1.10 19.90
CA LYS A 200 -5.79 0.13 20.96
C LYS A 200 -5.13 -1.21 20.66
N VAL A 201 -5.34 -1.78 19.48
CA VAL A 201 -4.95 -3.16 19.17
C VAL A 201 -3.49 -3.25 18.79
N MET A 202 -2.96 -2.28 18.04
CA MET A 202 -1.61 -2.31 17.51
C MET A 202 -0.64 -1.34 18.19
N GLY A 203 -1.12 -0.46 19.08
CA GLY A 203 -0.29 0.54 19.76
C GLY A 203 0.15 1.70 18.86
N PHE A 204 -0.52 1.88 17.71
CA PHE A 204 -0.20 2.92 16.75
C PHE A 204 -0.66 4.28 17.26
N VAL A 205 -0.19 5.35 16.63
CA VAL A 205 -0.63 6.71 16.90
C VAL A 205 -1.08 7.40 15.63
N ASN A 206 -2.08 8.26 15.77
CA ASN A 206 -2.49 9.14 14.70
C ASN A 206 -1.49 10.29 14.54
N ILE A 207 -0.74 10.28 13.44
CA ILE A 207 0.30 11.27 13.16
C ILE A 207 -0.22 12.44 12.32
N LEU A 208 -1.30 12.24 11.56
CA LEU A 208 -1.85 13.24 10.65
C LEU A 208 -3.36 13.06 10.49
N SER A 209 -4.10 14.16 10.47
CA SER A 209 -5.53 14.16 10.21
C SER A 209 -5.86 15.22 9.19
N PHE A 210 -6.73 14.86 8.26
CA PHE A 210 -7.30 15.72 7.26
C PHE A 210 -8.82 15.67 7.36
N ASP A 211 -9.43 16.83 7.53
CA ASP A 211 -10.89 16.94 7.46
C ASP A 211 -11.36 17.22 6.02
N ASP A 212 -12.67 17.16 5.84
CA ASP A 212 -13.36 17.43 4.59
C ASP A 212 -13.13 18.86 4.06
N LYS A 213 -12.81 19.83 4.94
CA LYS A 213 -12.49 21.20 4.54
C LYS A 213 -11.09 21.33 3.97
N GLN A 214 -10.18 20.46 4.39
CA GLN A 214 -8.82 20.38 3.88
C GLN A 214 -8.73 19.52 2.61
N ILE A 215 -9.59 18.51 2.49
CA ILE A 215 -9.63 17.61 1.33
C ILE A 215 -11.03 17.62 0.69
N ASN A 216 -11.26 18.64 -0.14
CA ASN A 216 -12.43 18.72 -1.02
C ASN A 216 -12.05 19.27 -2.40
N THR A 217 -12.88 18.93 -3.37
CA THR A 217 -13.02 19.64 -4.64
C THR A 217 -14.33 20.44 -4.63
N GLU A 218 -14.72 21.01 -5.76
CA GLU A 218 -16.08 21.56 -5.90
C GLU A 218 -17.17 20.50 -5.71
N TYR A 219 -16.87 19.22 -5.96
CA TYR A 219 -17.83 18.15 -6.15
C TYR A 219 -17.79 17.08 -5.06
N SER A 220 -16.62 16.66 -4.58
CA SER A 220 -16.49 15.59 -3.58
C SER A 220 -15.46 15.90 -2.49
N ALA A 221 -15.48 15.12 -1.41
CA ALA A 221 -14.56 15.22 -0.29
C ALA A 221 -14.25 13.83 0.30
N LEU A 222 -13.19 13.76 1.11
CA LEU A 222 -12.97 12.65 2.04
C LEU A 222 -12.31 13.13 3.32
N MET A 223 -12.33 12.29 4.34
CA MET A 223 -11.52 12.47 5.54
C MET A 223 -10.45 11.39 5.60
N SER A 224 -9.27 11.75 6.10
CA SER A 224 -8.15 10.82 6.21
C SER A 224 -7.42 10.97 7.54
N LYS A 225 -7.07 9.85 8.16
CA LYS A 225 -6.23 9.79 9.35
C LYS A 225 -5.08 8.81 9.14
N VAL A 226 -3.87 9.25 9.42
CA VAL A 226 -2.67 8.44 9.20
C VAL A 226 -2.19 7.82 10.50
N MET A 227 -2.20 6.49 10.54
CA MET A 227 -1.72 5.71 11.66
C MET A 227 -0.27 5.31 11.45
N SER A 228 0.57 5.40 12.47
CA SER A 228 1.96 4.93 12.40
C SER A 228 2.41 4.23 13.68
N ASN A 229 3.32 3.27 13.53
CA ASN A 229 3.97 2.60 14.66
C ASN A 229 5.11 3.45 15.24
N GLY A 230 5.62 3.07 16.42
CA GLY A 230 6.57 3.89 17.19
C GLY A 230 7.95 4.14 16.59
N ASN A 231 8.28 3.55 15.44
CA ASN A 231 9.50 3.86 14.69
C ASN A 231 9.22 4.46 13.29
N GLY A 232 7.95 4.65 12.92
CA GLY A 232 7.58 5.27 11.64
C GLY A 232 7.75 4.38 10.41
N TYR A 233 8.13 3.10 10.56
CA TYR A 233 8.34 2.19 9.42
C TYR A 233 7.05 1.63 8.83
N ALA A 234 5.98 1.55 9.62
CA ALA A 234 4.65 1.19 9.14
C ALA A 234 3.74 2.40 9.23
N LYS A 235 3.09 2.73 8.10
CA LYS A 235 2.16 3.86 7.95
C LYS A 235 0.91 3.39 7.21
N PHE A 236 -0.25 3.63 7.82
CA PHE A 236 -1.55 3.28 7.28
C PHE A 236 -2.49 4.50 7.32
N PRO A 237 -2.54 5.30 6.25
CA PRO A 237 -3.63 6.22 6.02
C PRO A 237 -4.97 5.47 5.91
N ILE A 238 -5.96 5.93 6.66
CA ILE A 238 -7.32 5.39 6.68
C ILE A 238 -8.25 6.48 6.17
N ASN A 239 -8.92 6.23 5.05
CA ASN A 239 -9.84 7.16 4.42
C ASN A 239 -11.29 6.71 4.63
N GLU A 240 -12.19 7.65 4.87
CA GLU A 240 -13.64 7.44 4.73
C GLU A 240 -14.27 8.47 3.79
N PRO A 241 -15.40 8.14 3.13
CA PRO A 241 -16.15 9.12 2.36
C PRO A 241 -16.57 10.32 3.22
N ALA A 242 -16.67 11.50 2.60
CA ALA A 242 -17.27 12.69 3.22
C ALA A 242 -18.37 13.25 2.32
N GLU A 243 -19.29 14.01 2.91
CA GLU A 243 -20.41 14.62 2.17
C GLU A 243 -19.89 15.60 1.11
N GLY A 244 -20.42 15.48 -0.11
CA GLY A 244 -20.11 16.35 -1.24
C GLY A 244 -21.33 16.55 -2.14
N LYS A 245 -21.21 17.40 -3.17
CA LYS A 245 -22.26 17.55 -4.20
C LYS A 245 -22.43 16.28 -5.04
N LYS A 246 -21.39 15.46 -5.11
CA LYS A 246 -21.23 14.27 -5.94
C LYS A 246 -20.58 13.14 -5.13
N LYS A 247 -20.57 11.94 -5.71
CA LYS A 247 -20.07 10.73 -5.07
C LYS A 247 -18.57 10.85 -4.79
N SER A 248 -18.15 10.53 -3.55
CA SER A 248 -16.73 10.48 -3.19
C SER A 248 -16.03 9.32 -3.92
N GLN A 249 -14.79 9.53 -4.34
CA GLN A 249 -13.94 8.45 -4.89
C GLN A 249 -13.70 7.29 -3.91
N VAL A 250 -13.78 7.54 -2.60
CA VAL A 250 -13.75 6.46 -1.58
C VAL A 250 -15.01 5.61 -1.70
N GLU A 251 -16.16 6.24 -1.96
CA GLU A 251 -17.42 5.55 -2.19
C GLU A 251 -17.42 4.80 -3.53
N GLU A 252 -16.80 5.34 -4.60
CA GLU A 252 -16.56 4.58 -5.85
C GLU A 252 -15.72 3.33 -5.56
N TYR A 253 -14.64 3.44 -4.79
CA TYR A 253 -13.85 2.28 -4.38
C TYR A 253 -14.71 1.24 -3.66
N LEU A 254 -15.50 1.67 -2.66
CA LEU A 254 -16.31 0.76 -1.83
C LEU A 254 -17.37 0.03 -2.67
N ASP A 255 -17.97 0.69 -3.66
CA ASP A 255 -18.93 0.08 -4.58
C ASP A 255 -18.29 -1.03 -5.43
N PHE A 256 -17.15 -0.73 -6.07
CA PHE A 256 -16.52 -1.67 -7.01
C PHE A 256 -15.67 -2.73 -6.33
N TYR A 257 -15.11 -2.42 -5.17
CA TYR A 257 -14.46 -3.40 -4.30
C TYR A 257 -15.49 -4.21 -3.51
N GLU A 258 -16.74 -3.77 -3.38
CA GLU A 258 -17.76 -4.43 -2.55
C GLU A 258 -17.34 -4.59 -1.06
N GLY A 259 -16.66 -3.57 -0.52
CA GLY A 259 -16.29 -3.50 0.90
C GLY A 259 -15.06 -2.64 1.21
N GLU A 260 -14.64 -2.66 2.47
CA GLU A 260 -13.42 -1.98 2.94
C GLU A 260 -12.16 -2.74 2.48
N GLY A 261 -11.08 -2.03 2.13
CA GLY A 261 -9.85 -2.66 1.64
C GLY A 261 -8.72 -1.68 1.34
N VAL A 262 -7.61 -2.20 0.81
CA VAL A 262 -6.44 -1.38 0.45
C VAL A 262 -6.69 -0.70 -0.90
N GLN A 263 -6.70 0.62 -0.89
CA GLN A 263 -6.84 1.45 -2.08
C GLN A 263 -5.54 1.54 -2.87
N HIS A 264 -4.42 1.82 -2.20
CA HIS A 264 -3.15 1.94 -2.89
C HIS A 264 -1.95 1.59 -2.03
N ILE A 265 -0.86 1.29 -2.72
CA ILE A 265 0.45 1.01 -2.16
C ILE A 265 1.42 2.07 -2.66
N ALA A 266 1.99 2.85 -1.75
CA ALA A 266 3.04 3.80 -2.08
C ALA A 266 4.41 3.12 -1.99
N VAL A 267 5.20 3.26 -3.05
CA VAL A 267 6.54 2.67 -3.17
C VAL A 267 7.58 3.75 -3.37
N ALA A 268 8.61 3.70 -2.53
CA ALA A 268 9.67 4.71 -2.50
C ALA A 268 10.67 4.49 -3.65
N THR A 269 11.18 5.59 -4.21
CA THR A 269 12.32 5.65 -5.14
C THR A 269 13.31 6.74 -4.74
N LYS A 270 14.48 6.76 -5.38
CA LYS A 270 15.56 7.77 -5.26
C LYS A 270 15.78 8.58 -6.54
N ASP A 271 15.02 8.26 -7.59
CA ASP A 271 15.04 9.00 -8.86
C ASP A 271 13.68 8.77 -9.54
N ILE A 272 12.69 9.56 -9.13
CA ILE A 272 11.31 9.45 -9.60
C ILE A 272 11.20 9.77 -11.09
N ILE A 273 12.06 10.65 -11.62
CA ILE A 273 12.08 10.97 -13.04
C ILE A 273 12.47 9.73 -13.84
N HIS A 274 13.55 9.05 -13.45
CA HIS A 274 13.97 7.79 -14.08
C HIS A 274 12.92 6.70 -13.91
N THR A 275 12.48 6.45 -12.66
CA THR A 275 11.51 5.39 -12.35
C THR A 275 10.22 5.56 -13.14
N VAL A 276 9.61 6.74 -13.13
CA VAL A 276 8.34 6.99 -13.83
C VAL A 276 8.53 6.91 -15.35
N THR A 277 9.68 7.36 -15.87
CA THR A 277 10.01 7.22 -17.30
C THR A 277 10.06 5.75 -17.72
N GLU A 278 10.74 4.89 -16.94
CA GLU A 278 10.83 3.47 -17.23
C GLU A 278 9.49 2.75 -17.07
N LEU A 279 8.72 3.06 -16.02
CA LEU A 279 7.38 2.50 -15.83
C LEU A 279 6.45 2.86 -17.00
N LYS A 280 6.43 4.12 -17.44
CA LYS A 280 5.63 4.55 -18.62
C LYS A 280 6.07 3.85 -19.90
N LYS A 281 7.38 3.72 -20.13
CA LYS A 281 7.94 3.02 -21.30
C LYS A 281 7.54 1.54 -21.33
N ARG A 282 7.31 0.93 -20.17
CA ARG A 282 6.85 -0.46 -20.00
C ARG A 282 5.33 -0.60 -19.97
N GLY A 283 4.60 0.50 -20.21
CA GLY A 283 3.14 0.49 -20.36
C GLY A 283 2.36 0.70 -19.06
N VAL A 284 3.00 1.09 -17.95
CA VAL A 284 2.28 1.52 -16.76
C VAL A 284 1.64 2.88 -17.05
N GLU A 285 0.33 2.96 -16.90
CA GLU A 285 -0.42 4.20 -17.06
C GLU A 285 -0.51 4.98 -15.75
N PHE A 286 -0.40 6.30 -15.83
CA PHE A 286 -0.51 7.22 -14.70
C PHE A 286 -1.71 8.14 -14.87
N LEU A 287 -2.15 8.73 -13.76
CA LEU A 287 -3.16 9.78 -13.80
C LEU A 287 -2.67 10.98 -14.63
N SER A 288 -3.64 11.73 -15.16
CA SER A 288 -3.36 12.93 -15.95
C SER A 288 -2.62 13.98 -15.12
N ALA A 289 -1.62 14.62 -15.72
CA ALA A 289 -0.91 15.73 -15.11
C ALA A 289 -1.88 16.86 -14.71
N PRO A 290 -1.63 17.57 -13.60
CA PRO A 290 -2.36 18.79 -13.28
C PRO A 290 -2.09 19.88 -14.35
N PRO A 291 -2.93 20.93 -14.40
CA PRO A 291 -2.74 22.04 -15.34
C PRO A 291 -1.37 22.71 -15.20
N GLU A 292 -0.87 23.35 -16.27
CA GLU A 292 0.41 24.09 -16.26
C GLU A 292 0.53 25.08 -15.09
N ALA A 293 -0.56 25.78 -14.76
CA ALA A 293 -0.62 26.70 -13.63
C ALA A 293 -0.23 26.07 -12.28
N TYR A 294 -0.43 24.77 -12.08
CA TYR A 294 0.02 24.06 -10.88
C TYR A 294 1.55 24.12 -10.73
N TYR A 295 2.27 23.91 -11.85
CA TYR A 295 3.73 23.90 -11.89
C TYR A 295 4.33 25.31 -11.81
N ASP A 296 3.66 26.29 -12.42
CA ASP A 296 4.06 27.70 -12.34
C ASP A 296 4.08 28.24 -10.90
N MET A 297 3.21 27.71 -10.04
CA MET A 297 3.12 28.09 -8.62
C MET A 297 4.13 27.38 -7.72
N VAL A 298 4.85 26.35 -8.18
CA VAL A 298 5.77 25.55 -7.34
C VAL A 298 6.86 26.38 -6.68
N PRO A 299 7.56 27.30 -7.38
CA PRO A 299 8.63 28.10 -6.75
C PRO A 299 8.14 28.96 -5.58
N GLU A 300 6.88 29.42 -5.61
CA GLU A 300 6.27 30.20 -4.53
C GLU A 300 5.72 29.29 -3.42
N ARG A 301 5.09 28.16 -3.78
CA ARG A 301 4.43 27.26 -2.83
C ARG A 301 5.38 26.34 -2.06
N VAL A 302 6.43 25.85 -2.73
CA VAL A 302 7.32 24.78 -2.24
C VAL A 302 8.74 25.34 -2.01
N GLY A 303 9.14 26.33 -2.82
CA GLY A 303 10.48 26.87 -2.81
C GLY A 303 11.40 26.15 -3.78
N HIS A 304 12.67 26.00 -3.40
CA HIS A 304 13.67 25.36 -4.24
C HIS A 304 13.58 23.84 -4.17
N ILE A 305 13.60 23.20 -5.34
CA ILE A 305 13.76 21.75 -5.51
C ILE A 305 14.94 21.48 -6.45
N ASP A 306 15.51 20.28 -6.37
CA ASP A 306 16.70 19.91 -7.14
C ASP A 306 16.37 19.51 -8.59
N GLU A 307 15.14 19.03 -8.81
CA GLU A 307 14.67 18.51 -10.08
C GLU A 307 14.23 19.60 -11.07
N ASP A 308 14.30 19.26 -12.36
CA ASP A 308 13.75 20.10 -13.43
C ASP A 308 12.21 20.03 -13.44
N ILE A 309 11.56 21.10 -12.98
CA ILE A 309 10.09 21.25 -12.95
C ILE A 309 9.45 20.93 -14.31
N LYS A 310 10.11 21.24 -15.44
CA LYS A 310 9.55 20.93 -16.77
C LYS A 310 9.49 19.43 -17.03
N LYS A 311 10.49 18.68 -16.55
CA LYS A 311 10.46 17.21 -16.64
C LYS A 311 9.40 16.63 -15.72
N LEU A 312 9.27 17.16 -14.50
CA LEU A 312 8.21 16.75 -13.57
C LEU A 312 6.82 16.99 -14.20
N GLN A 313 6.62 18.14 -14.83
CA GLN A 313 5.40 18.47 -15.57
C GLN A 313 5.12 17.50 -16.72
N GLN A 314 6.11 17.22 -17.57
CA GLN A 314 5.95 16.26 -18.67
C GLN A 314 5.59 14.86 -18.18
N LEU A 315 6.08 14.48 -17.00
CA LEU A 315 5.77 13.19 -16.39
C LEU A 315 4.47 13.22 -15.56
N GLY A 316 3.92 14.39 -15.25
CA GLY A 316 2.74 14.53 -14.40
C GLY A 316 3.02 14.29 -12.92
N ILE A 317 4.27 14.49 -12.49
CA ILE A 317 4.70 14.32 -11.10
C ILE A 317 4.25 15.53 -10.29
N LEU A 318 3.68 15.28 -9.11
CA LEU A 318 3.23 16.28 -8.14
C LEU A 318 4.34 16.58 -7.14
N ILE A 319 4.39 17.81 -6.64
CA ILE A 319 5.43 18.33 -5.74
C ILE A 319 4.77 18.97 -4.52
N ASP A 320 5.19 18.58 -3.32
CA ASP A 320 4.78 19.25 -2.08
C ASP A 320 5.92 19.32 -1.07
N HIS A 321 5.71 20.03 0.03
CA HIS A 321 6.70 20.17 1.09
C HIS A 321 6.09 20.17 2.49
N ASP A 322 6.94 19.94 3.47
CA ASP A 322 6.71 20.26 4.87
C ASP A 322 7.94 20.99 5.45
N GLU A 323 7.97 21.17 6.78
CA GLU A 323 9.04 21.89 7.47
C GLU A 323 10.42 21.22 7.33
N GLU A 324 10.48 19.92 7.01
CA GLU A 324 11.72 19.13 6.93
C GLU A 324 12.26 19.02 5.49
N GLY A 325 11.44 19.30 4.48
CA GLY A 325 11.86 19.27 3.08
C GLY A 325 10.70 19.07 2.10
N TYR A 326 10.98 18.53 0.91
CA TYR A 326 9.97 18.31 -0.13
C TYR A 326 9.81 16.84 -0.51
N LEU A 327 8.71 16.54 -1.17
CA LEU A 327 8.40 15.22 -1.71
C LEU A 327 7.82 15.33 -3.12
N LEU A 328 8.10 14.31 -3.91
CA LEU A 328 7.60 14.11 -5.26
C LEU A 328 6.72 12.87 -5.27
N GLN A 329 5.56 12.94 -5.89
CA GLN A 329 4.64 11.80 -5.95
C GLN A 329 3.89 11.73 -7.29
N ILE A 330 3.53 10.53 -7.71
CA ILE A 330 2.64 10.31 -8.86
C ILE A 330 1.88 9.00 -8.68
N PHE A 331 0.66 8.95 -9.18
CA PHE A 331 -0.24 7.80 -9.04
C PHE A 331 -0.47 7.12 -10.37
N THR A 332 -0.42 5.79 -10.37
CA THR A 332 -0.84 4.99 -11.52
C THR A 332 -2.36 5.14 -11.70
N LYS A 333 -2.85 4.81 -12.89
CA LYS A 333 -4.25 4.38 -13.00
C LYS A 333 -4.46 3.08 -12.19
N PRO A 334 -5.72 2.67 -11.94
CA PRO A 334 -5.99 1.33 -11.42
C PRO A 334 -5.24 0.26 -12.21
N VAL A 335 -4.68 -0.72 -11.51
CA VAL A 335 -3.91 -1.84 -12.11
C VAL A 335 -4.82 -2.98 -12.58
N GLU A 336 -6.12 -2.77 -12.52
CA GLU A 336 -7.19 -3.65 -12.97
C GLU A 336 -8.34 -2.80 -13.54
N ASP A 337 -9.36 -3.43 -14.13
CA ASP A 337 -10.51 -2.72 -14.70
C ASP A 337 -11.40 -2.07 -13.62
N ARG A 338 -11.47 -2.69 -12.44
CA ARG A 338 -12.18 -2.11 -11.30
C ARG A 338 -11.42 -0.86 -10.84
N PRO A 339 -12.12 0.24 -10.52
CA PRO A 339 -11.51 1.48 -10.01
C PRO A 339 -11.06 1.35 -8.54
N THR A 340 -10.29 0.30 -8.24
CA THR A 340 -9.94 -0.14 -6.89
C THR A 340 -8.46 0.09 -6.62
N LEU A 341 -7.61 -0.89 -6.86
CA LEU A 341 -6.20 -0.84 -6.47
C LEU A 341 -5.36 -0.05 -7.46
N PHE A 342 -4.50 0.84 -6.96
CA PHE A 342 -3.46 1.51 -7.74
C PHE A 342 -2.15 1.65 -6.94
N PHE A 343 -1.10 2.17 -7.57
CA PHE A 343 0.19 2.43 -6.94
C PHE A 343 0.50 3.91 -6.91
N GLU A 344 1.19 4.34 -5.85
CA GLU A 344 1.86 5.63 -5.79
C GLU A 344 3.37 5.40 -5.89
N ILE A 345 4.05 6.18 -6.73
CA ILE A 345 5.50 6.28 -6.74
C ILE A 345 5.87 7.55 -6.01
N ILE A 346 6.66 7.43 -4.94
CA ILE A 346 7.02 8.56 -4.07
C ILE A 346 8.54 8.68 -3.91
N GLU A 347 9.04 9.90 -3.93
CA GLU A 347 10.42 10.24 -3.57
C GLU A 347 10.40 11.34 -2.51
N ARG A 348 11.21 11.17 -1.46
CA ARG A 348 11.25 12.08 -0.31
C ARG A 348 12.63 12.73 -0.19
N HIS A 349 12.66 14.05 -0.19
CA HIS A 349 13.84 14.88 0.08
C HIS A 349 13.67 15.51 1.46
N GLY A 350 13.78 14.69 2.50
CA GLY A 350 13.61 15.11 3.91
C GLY A 350 12.16 15.06 4.42
N ALA A 351 11.18 15.37 3.57
CA ALA A 351 9.78 15.47 3.96
C ALA A 351 9.21 14.20 4.61
N GLN A 352 8.50 14.38 5.72
CA GLN A 352 7.88 13.33 6.53
C GLN A 352 6.36 13.24 6.37
N SER A 353 5.75 14.25 5.76
CA SER A 353 4.31 14.37 5.52
C SER A 353 3.83 13.52 4.33
N PHE A 354 2.55 13.64 3.97
CA PHE A 354 1.90 12.88 2.89
C PHE A 354 1.48 13.76 1.70
N GLY A 355 2.05 14.97 1.62
CA GLY A 355 1.75 15.89 0.53
C GLY A 355 0.33 16.46 0.59
N ALA A 356 -0.04 17.07 1.72
CA ALA A 356 -1.37 17.64 1.91
C ALA A 356 -1.79 18.63 0.81
N GLY A 357 -0.84 19.43 0.34
CA GLY A 357 -1.02 20.38 -0.76
C GLY A 357 -1.19 19.72 -2.12
N ASN A 358 -0.75 18.46 -2.27
CA ASN A 358 -1.00 17.66 -3.46
C ASN A 358 -2.38 17.01 -3.48
N PHE A 359 -3.03 16.80 -2.33
CA PHE A 359 -4.32 16.10 -2.29
C PHE A 359 -5.34 16.77 -3.21
N LYS A 360 -5.46 18.09 -3.21
CA LYS A 360 -6.41 18.73 -4.13
C LYS A 360 -6.15 18.39 -5.60
N ALA A 361 -4.90 18.51 -6.06
CA ALA A 361 -4.53 18.22 -7.44
C ALA A 361 -4.71 16.72 -7.79
N LEU A 362 -4.38 15.85 -6.85
CA LEU A 362 -4.61 14.40 -6.96
C LEU A 362 -6.10 14.09 -7.09
N PHE A 363 -6.92 14.68 -6.25
CA PHE A 363 -8.36 14.44 -6.22
C PHE A 363 -9.02 14.92 -7.49
N GLU A 364 -8.67 16.12 -7.96
CA GLU A 364 -9.15 16.59 -9.25
C GLU A 364 -8.73 15.63 -10.39
N ALA A 365 -7.55 14.99 -10.30
CA ALA A 365 -7.12 14.01 -11.28
C ALA A 365 -7.89 12.68 -11.20
N LEU A 366 -8.19 12.21 -9.99
CA LEU A 366 -9.01 11.02 -9.76
C LEU A 366 -10.48 11.25 -10.14
N GLU A 367 -11.05 12.41 -9.80
CA GLU A 367 -12.41 12.81 -10.19
C GLU A 367 -12.58 12.87 -11.70
N ARG A 368 -11.58 13.37 -12.45
CA ARG A 368 -11.61 13.32 -13.92
C ARG A 368 -11.73 11.89 -14.44
N GLU A 369 -11.04 10.92 -13.82
CA GLU A 369 -11.17 9.51 -14.21
C GLU A 369 -12.51 8.90 -13.74
N GLN A 370 -13.01 9.27 -12.56
CA GLN A 370 -14.33 8.88 -12.06
C GLN A 370 -15.46 9.40 -12.98
N GLU A 371 -15.37 10.66 -13.45
CA GLU A 371 -16.30 11.25 -14.41
C GLU A 371 -16.28 10.49 -15.75
N ARG A 372 -15.09 10.13 -16.24
CA ARG A 372 -14.94 9.32 -17.46
C ARG A 372 -15.56 7.93 -17.35
N ARG A 373 -15.65 7.38 -16.14
CA ARG A 373 -16.35 6.11 -15.85
C ARG A 373 -17.85 6.28 -15.66
N GLY A 374 -18.34 7.52 -15.53
CA GLY A 374 -19.75 7.83 -15.29
C GLY A 374 -20.16 7.72 -13.81
N ASN A 375 -19.20 7.78 -12.88
CA ASN A 375 -19.42 7.52 -11.46
C ASN A 375 -19.33 8.78 -10.57
N LEU A 376 -19.14 9.98 -11.18
CA LEU A 376 -18.98 11.26 -10.46
C LEU A 376 -20.31 12.00 -10.31
#